data_AF-A0A956UYQ1-F1
#
_entry.id   AF-A0A956UYQ1-F1
#
_cell.length_a   1.000
_cell.length_b   1.000
_cell.length_c   1.000
_cell.angle_alpha   90.00
_cell.angle_beta   90.00
_cell.angle_gamma   90.00
#
_symmetry.space_group_name_H-M   'P 1'
#
loop_
_entity.id
_entity.type
_entity.pdbx_description
1 polymer ?
#
loop_
_entity_poly.entity_id
_entity_poly.type
_entity_poly.pdbx_seq_one_letter_code
_entity_poly.pdbx_strand_id
1 'polypeptide(L)'
;MSPESRKLPPHLQEAFAKRARSIDDPQAAEESRKKALERRKLAIQFDIDQGELAQEQDNPWTHRIALLTEALANVEADLAAARKIEPQPYLALPAVPITDVYVSETEPYEVSFAIGPEHFRWQERLDWIERGGILAQPVLEQLSGSVRPFIPQDYAHSDELRARLTDAVSTYTTALRDARLNDESLPEIATLTALLPPCPVCGGWMDFKGHCNACATRKVHEHELFQERQHLMSERAAEAEERHRLAERLPLARKRMADLDREISGL
;
A
#
# COMPACT_ATOMS: atom_id res chain seq x y z
N MET A 1 66.54 -20.05 -12.60
CA MET A 1 65.06 -20.01 -12.58
C MET A 1 64.63 -18.72 -13.24
N SER A 2 64.21 -18.79 -14.51
CA SER A 2 63.81 -17.61 -15.28
C SER A 2 62.35 -17.28 -15.01
N PRO A 3 61.99 -16.01 -14.78
CA PRO A 3 60.60 -15.62 -14.61
C PRO A 3 59.89 -15.63 -15.97
N GLU A 4 58.92 -16.53 -16.13
CA GLU A 4 58.03 -16.55 -17.28
C GLU A 4 57.21 -15.25 -17.31
N SER A 5 57.36 -14.50 -18.40
CA SER A 5 56.57 -13.31 -18.67
C SER A 5 55.10 -13.72 -18.86
N ARG A 6 54.24 -13.35 -17.90
CA ARG A 6 52.79 -13.44 -18.05
C ARG A 6 52.37 -12.60 -19.27
N LYS A 7 52.10 -13.27 -20.39
CA LYS A 7 51.52 -12.64 -21.58
C LYS A 7 50.10 -12.19 -21.25
N LEU A 8 49.83 -10.90 -21.41
CA LEU A 8 48.48 -10.34 -21.25
C LEU A 8 47.48 -11.02 -22.21
N PRO A 9 46.19 -11.12 -21.86
CA PRO A 9 45.16 -11.58 -22.80
C PRO A 9 45.16 -10.78 -24.11
N PRO A 10 44.90 -11.40 -25.27
CA PRO A 10 45.07 -10.76 -26.59
C PRO A 10 44.24 -9.48 -26.78
N HIS A 11 43.02 -9.40 -26.24
CA HIS A 11 42.18 -8.20 -26.30
C HIS A 11 42.77 -7.02 -25.49
N LEU A 12 43.50 -7.30 -24.41
CA LEU A 12 44.23 -6.28 -23.65
C LEU A 12 45.51 -5.89 -24.35
N GLN A 13 46.24 -6.84 -24.97
CA GLN A 13 47.41 -6.53 -25.79
C GLN A 13 47.06 -5.62 -26.97
N GLU A 14 45.94 -5.87 -27.65
CA GLU A 14 45.43 -5.02 -28.72
C GLU A 14 45.02 -3.63 -28.21
N ALA A 15 44.35 -3.55 -27.06
CA ALA A 15 44.00 -2.27 -26.45
C ALA A 15 45.25 -1.46 -26.05
N PHE A 16 46.28 -2.10 -25.49
CA PHE A 16 47.55 -1.46 -25.16
C PHE A 16 48.36 -1.08 -26.39
N ALA A 17 48.42 -1.92 -27.42
CA ALA A 17 49.11 -1.61 -28.68
C ALA A 17 48.41 -0.48 -29.46
N LYS A 18 47.07 -0.44 -29.44
CA LYS A 18 46.27 0.64 -30.05
C LYS A 18 46.45 1.96 -29.28
N ARG A 19 46.55 1.89 -27.94
CA ARG A 19 46.84 3.04 -27.07
C ARG A 19 48.29 3.53 -27.20
N ALA A 20 49.25 2.63 -27.40
CA ALA A 20 50.65 2.98 -27.70
C ALA A 20 50.79 3.63 -29.08
N ARG A 21 50.12 3.10 -30.12
CA ARG A 21 50.09 3.73 -31.45
C ARG A 21 49.38 5.08 -31.47
N SER A 22 48.37 5.29 -30.61
CA SER A 22 47.72 6.61 -30.47
C SER A 22 48.55 7.63 -29.67
N ILE A 23 49.59 7.19 -28.95
CA ILE A 23 50.53 8.09 -28.25
C ILE A 23 51.58 8.64 -29.22
N ASP A 24 51.93 7.88 -30.27
CA ASP A 24 52.94 8.26 -31.26
C ASP A 24 52.39 9.06 -32.46
N ASP A 25 51.07 9.23 -32.57
CA ASP A 25 50.42 10.06 -33.58
C ASP A 25 49.88 11.36 -32.94
N PRO A 26 50.63 12.47 -33.02
CA PRO A 26 50.22 13.74 -32.43
C PRO A 26 48.91 14.27 -33.04
N GLN A 27 48.60 13.97 -34.30
CA GLN A 27 47.36 14.40 -34.95
C GLN A 27 46.15 13.63 -34.41
N ALA A 28 46.28 12.31 -34.25
CA ALA A 28 45.21 11.50 -33.65
C ALA A 28 44.95 11.87 -32.18
N ALA A 29 45.99 12.25 -31.43
CA ALA A 29 45.87 12.73 -30.05
C ALA A 29 45.14 14.09 -29.98
N GLU A 30 45.47 15.01 -30.87
CA GLU A 30 44.83 16.32 -30.99
C GLU A 30 43.35 16.21 -31.39
N GLU A 31 43.02 15.36 -32.37
CA GLU A 31 41.64 15.08 -32.77
C GLU A 31 40.81 14.47 -31.64
N SER A 32 41.39 13.55 -30.86
CA SER A 32 40.73 12.94 -29.71
C SER A 32 40.44 13.97 -28.63
N ARG A 33 41.41 14.85 -28.34
CA ARG A 33 41.24 15.96 -27.39
C ARG A 33 40.14 16.92 -27.85
N LYS A 34 40.13 17.30 -29.13
CA LYS A 34 39.09 18.15 -29.72
C LYS A 34 37.70 17.53 -29.56
N LYS A 35 37.54 16.25 -29.92
CA LYS A 35 36.26 15.53 -29.75
C LYS A 35 35.80 15.47 -28.29
N ALA A 36 36.73 15.29 -27.35
CA ALA A 36 36.39 15.30 -25.92
C ALA A 36 35.91 16.67 -25.45
N LEU A 37 36.55 17.76 -25.91
CA LEU A 37 36.12 19.13 -25.61
C LEU A 37 34.75 19.44 -26.23
N GLU A 38 34.50 19.02 -27.47
CA GLU A 38 33.19 19.17 -28.14
C GLU A 38 32.07 18.45 -27.37
N ARG A 39 32.31 17.21 -26.90
CA ARG A 39 31.33 16.49 -26.05
C ARG A 39 31.06 17.22 -24.74
N ARG A 40 32.10 17.73 -24.10
CA ARG A 40 31.98 18.51 -22.87
C ARG A 40 31.22 19.81 -23.10
N LYS A 41 31.41 20.45 -24.25
CA LYS A 41 30.66 21.64 -24.68
C LYS A 41 29.17 21.35 -24.78
N LEU A 42 28.79 20.29 -25.47
CA LEU A 42 27.38 19.88 -25.59
C LEU A 42 26.74 19.60 -24.23
N ALA A 43 27.45 18.93 -23.32
CA ALA A 43 26.95 18.66 -21.98
C ALA A 43 26.73 19.95 -21.16
N ILE A 44 27.66 20.92 -21.24
CA ILE A 44 27.50 22.21 -20.55
C ILE A 44 26.39 23.05 -21.20
N GLN A 45 26.23 22.97 -22.53
CA GLN A 45 25.13 23.64 -23.22
C GLN A 45 23.79 23.12 -22.72
N PHE A 46 23.64 21.80 -22.61
CA PHE A 46 22.44 21.19 -22.04
C PHE A 46 22.15 21.69 -20.62
N ASP A 47 23.17 21.75 -19.74
CA ASP A 47 23.03 22.31 -18.38
C ASP A 47 22.58 23.78 -18.40
N ILE A 48 23.06 24.59 -19.36
CA ILE A 48 22.64 25.98 -19.55
C ILE A 48 21.18 26.03 -19.99
N ASP A 49 20.81 25.26 -21.01
CA ASP A 49 19.44 25.24 -21.55
C ASP A 49 18.44 24.83 -20.46
N GLN A 50 18.77 23.82 -19.65
CA GLN A 50 17.94 23.40 -18.50
C GLN A 50 17.84 24.48 -17.42
N GLY A 51 18.96 25.14 -17.10
CA GLY A 51 18.99 26.22 -16.12
C GLY A 51 18.21 27.45 -16.56
N GLU A 52 18.24 27.79 -17.85
CA GLU A 52 17.45 28.87 -18.45
C GLU A 52 15.96 28.53 -18.42
N LEU A 53 15.58 27.34 -18.90
CA LEU A 53 14.20 26.85 -18.85
C LEU A 53 13.63 26.85 -17.41
N ALA A 54 14.44 26.47 -16.42
CA ALA A 54 14.03 26.47 -15.02
C ALA A 54 13.76 27.88 -14.44
N GLN A 55 14.35 28.93 -15.04
CA GLN A 55 14.12 30.33 -14.65
C GLN A 55 12.91 30.95 -15.34
N GLU A 56 12.45 30.39 -16.46
CA GLU A 56 11.24 30.85 -17.14
C GLU A 56 10.02 30.71 -16.22
N GLN A 57 9.05 31.63 -16.35
CA GLN A 57 7.82 31.58 -15.55
C GLN A 57 6.94 30.39 -15.95
N ASP A 58 6.91 30.08 -17.24
CA ASP A 58 6.13 29.01 -17.84
C ASP A 58 7.07 27.88 -18.27
N ASN A 59 7.16 26.82 -17.47
CA ASN A 59 8.12 25.73 -17.69
C ASN A 59 7.57 24.38 -17.19
N PRO A 60 8.20 23.25 -17.55
CA PRO A 60 7.69 21.93 -17.19
C PRO A 60 7.51 21.71 -15.68
N TRP A 61 8.44 22.22 -14.86
CA TRP A 61 8.37 22.10 -13.39
C TRP A 61 7.22 22.92 -12.82
N THR A 62 6.96 24.14 -13.32
CA THR A 62 5.83 24.96 -12.84
C THR A 62 4.49 24.34 -13.20
N HIS A 63 4.35 23.78 -14.41
CA HIS A 63 3.16 22.99 -14.77
C HIS A 63 2.98 21.77 -13.87
N ARG A 64 4.05 21.00 -13.63
CA ARG A 64 3.98 19.81 -12.76
C ARG A 64 3.61 20.17 -11.32
N ILE A 65 4.20 21.23 -10.76
CA ILE A 65 3.87 21.74 -9.43
C ILE A 65 2.40 22.18 -9.35
N ALA A 66 1.87 22.82 -10.39
CA ALA A 66 0.46 23.23 -10.44
C ALA A 66 -0.48 22.01 -10.41
N LEU A 67 -0.19 20.98 -11.22
CA LEU A 67 -0.96 19.73 -11.23
C LEU A 67 -0.91 19.01 -9.88
N LEU A 68 0.28 18.92 -9.26
CA LEU A 68 0.44 18.32 -7.93
C LEU A 68 -0.30 19.12 -6.85
N THR A 69 -0.38 20.45 -7.00
CA THR A 69 -1.11 21.32 -6.07
C THR A 69 -2.62 21.11 -6.18
N GLU A 70 -3.16 20.96 -7.40
CA GLU A 70 -4.56 20.62 -7.62
C GLU A 70 -4.90 19.22 -7.05
N ALA A 71 -4.06 18.22 -7.35
CA ALA A 71 -4.22 16.87 -6.81
C ALA A 71 -4.21 16.86 -5.28
N LEU A 72 -3.29 17.60 -4.66
CA LEU A 72 -3.22 17.76 -3.21
C LEU A 72 -4.50 18.39 -2.64
N ALA A 73 -5.05 19.41 -3.28
CA ALA A 73 -6.31 20.04 -2.84
C ALA A 73 -7.49 19.06 -2.86
N ASN A 74 -7.56 18.20 -3.88
CA ASN A 74 -8.60 17.15 -3.95
C ASN A 74 -8.44 16.13 -2.82
N VAL A 75 -7.22 15.61 -2.60
CA VAL A 75 -6.94 14.65 -1.51
C VAL A 75 -7.21 15.27 -0.14
N GLU A 76 -6.93 16.56 0.05
CA GLU A 76 -7.25 17.27 1.30
C GLU A 76 -8.76 17.40 1.53
N ALA A 77 -9.54 17.66 0.48
CA ALA A 77 -11.00 17.68 0.54
C ALA A 77 -11.57 16.29 0.88
N ASP A 78 -11.06 15.24 0.23
CA ASP A 78 -11.46 13.85 0.50
C ASP A 78 -11.09 13.44 1.92
N LEU A 79 -9.90 13.80 2.41
CA LEU A 79 -9.48 13.54 3.79
C LEU A 79 -10.40 14.24 4.79
N ALA A 80 -10.80 15.48 4.51
CA ALA A 80 -11.76 16.20 5.33
C ALA A 80 -13.15 15.55 5.32
N ALA A 81 -13.57 14.98 4.19
CA ALA A 81 -14.82 14.22 4.08
C ALA A 81 -14.74 12.89 4.86
N ALA A 82 -13.67 12.12 4.69
CA ALA A 82 -13.46 10.83 5.37
C ALA A 82 -13.45 10.94 6.90
N ARG A 83 -12.99 12.08 7.44
CA ARG A 83 -12.98 12.35 8.88
C ARG A 83 -14.37 12.58 9.46
N LYS A 84 -15.36 12.99 8.64
CA LYS A 84 -16.73 13.15 9.10
C LYS A 84 -17.27 11.78 9.52
N ILE A 85 -17.97 11.76 10.65
CA ILE A 85 -18.67 10.56 11.12
C ILE A 85 -20.07 10.64 10.55
N GLU A 86 -20.36 9.81 9.56
CA GLU A 86 -21.72 9.64 9.06
C GLU A 86 -22.46 8.60 9.91
N PRO A 87 -23.66 8.93 10.41
CA PRO A 87 -24.51 7.96 11.09
C PRO A 87 -24.78 6.76 10.18
N GLN A 88 -24.48 5.57 10.70
CA GLN A 88 -24.76 4.33 9.98
C GLN A 88 -26.18 3.86 10.26
N PRO A 89 -26.82 3.15 9.32
CA PRO A 89 -28.12 2.55 9.56
C PRO A 89 -28.02 1.59 10.75
N TYR A 90 -29.02 1.64 11.62
CA TYR A 90 -29.10 0.79 12.80
C TYR A 90 -30.53 0.36 13.05
N LEU A 91 -30.67 -0.93 13.33
CA LEU A 91 -31.89 -1.54 13.82
C LEU A 91 -31.56 -2.27 15.12
N ALA A 92 -32.26 -1.92 16.20
CA ALA A 92 -32.16 -2.61 17.47
C ALA A 92 -32.76 -4.02 17.32
N LEU A 93 -31.96 -5.05 17.58
CA LEU A 93 -32.43 -6.43 17.61
C LEU A 93 -33.10 -6.74 18.96
N PRO A 94 -34.09 -7.64 18.99
CA PRO A 94 -34.71 -8.06 20.24
C PRO A 94 -33.69 -8.79 21.13
N ALA A 95 -33.81 -8.64 22.44
CA ALA A 95 -32.95 -9.30 23.43
C ALA A 95 -33.34 -10.79 23.63
N VAL A 96 -33.34 -11.55 22.53
CA VAL A 96 -33.63 -12.99 22.55
C VAL A 96 -32.41 -13.72 23.14
N PRO A 97 -32.57 -14.55 24.18
CA PRO A 97 -31.45 -15.27 24.78
C PRO A 97 -30.89 -16.33 23.83
N ILE A 98 -29.58 -16.54 23.92
CA ILE A 98 -28.89 -17.67 23.31
C ILE A 98 -28.87 -18.80 24.34
N THR A 99 -29.43 -19.96 24.00
CA THR A 99 -29.57 -21.13 24.89
C THR A 99 -28.96 -22.38 24.27
N ASP A 100 -28.96 -23.48 25.01
CA ASP A 100 -28.58 -24.82 24.53
C ASP A 100 -27.18 -24.85 23.87
N VAL A 101 -26.27 -24.06 24.42
CA VAL A 101 -24.89 -23.98 23.95
C VAL A 101 -24.19 -25.31 24.20
N TYR A 102 -23.70 -25.92 23.13
CA TYR A 102 -22.97 -27.17 23.15
C TYR A 102 -21.74 -27.06 22.25
N VAL A 103 -20.61 -27.54 22.75
CA VAL A 103 -19.35 -27.67 22.03
C VAL A 103 -18.81 -29.07 22.30
N SER A 104 -18.52 -29.86 21.26
CA SER A 104 -17.99 -31.22 21.44
C SER A 104 -16.59 -31.22 22.07
N GLU A 105 -16.26 -32.31 22.75
CA GLU A 105 -14.96 -32.46 23.45
C GLU A 105 -13.84 -32.98 22.54
N THR A 106 -14.19 -33.56 21.40
CA THR A 106 -13.26 -34.23 20.50
C THR A 106 -13.53 -33.84 19.05
N GLU A 107 -12.47 -33.90 18.23
CA GLU A 107 -12.55 -33.70 16.79
C GLU A 107 -13.37 -34.80 16.08
N PRO A 108 -14.10 -34.46 15.00
CA PRO A 108 -14.32 -33.10 14.48
C PRO A 108 -15.17 -32.26 15.44
N TYR A 109 -14.78 -31.00 15.67
CA TYR A 109 -15.51 -30.15 16.60
C TYR A 109 -16.91 -29.82 16.07
N GLU A 110 -17.91 -30.02 16.90
CA GLU A 110 -19.29 -29.60 16.67
C GLU A 110 -19.64 -28.48 17.63
N VAL A 111 -20.28 -27.44 17.10
CA VAL A 111 -20.79 -26.31 17.89
C VAL A 111 -22.26 -26.13 17.56
N SER A 112 -23.11 -26.06 18.58
CA SER A 112 -24.53 -25.76 18.41
C SER A 112 -25.06 -24.85 19.52
N PHE A 113 -26.09 -24.09 19.19
CA PHE A 113 -26.85 -23.28 20.14
C PHE A 113 -28.20 -22.90 19.52
N ALA A 114 -29.11 -22.40 20.36
CA ALA A 114 -30.40 -21.89 19.94
C ALA A 114 -30.48 -20.37 20.15
N ILE A 115 -31.14 -19.66 19.24
CA ILE A 115 -31.57 -18.27 19.42
C ILE A 115 -33.08 -18.24 19.24
N GLY A 116 -33.84 -18.13 20.33
CA GLY A 116 -35.29 -18.25 20.27
C GLY A 116 -35.71 -19.59 19.64
N PRO A 117 -36.50 -19.61 18.55
CA PRO A 117 -36.93 -20.86 17.90
C PRO A 117 -35.90 -21.45 16.92
N GLU A 118 -34.82 -20.73 16.59
CA GLU A 118 -33.87 -21.16 15.58
C GLU A 118 -32.70 -21.92 16.20
N HIS A 119 -32.43 -23.12 15.68
CA HIS A 119 -31.30 -23.96 16.11
C HIS A 119 -30.17 -23.90 15.08
N PHE A 120 -29.03 -23.41 15.53
CA PHE A 120 -27.85 -23.34 14.71
C PHE A 120 -26.87 -24.46 15.03
N ARG A 121 -26.25 -25.03 14.00
CA ARG A 121 -25.27 -26.11 14.11
C ARG A 121 -24.15 -25.90 13.11
N TRP A 122 -22.93 -26.05 13.59
CA TRP A 122 -21.71 -26.10 12.79
C TRP A 122 -20.93 -27.37 13.11
N GLN A 123 -20.18 -27.81 12.11
CA GLN A 123 -19.22 -28.89 12.24
C GLN A 123 -17.94 -28.49 11.54
N GLU A 124 -16.82 -28.84 12.14
CA GLU A 124 -15.51 -28.70 11.55
C GLU A 124 -15.39 -29.57 10.30
N ARG A 125 -15.08 -28.96 9.17
CA ARG A 125 -14.80 -29.71 7.95
C ARG A 125 -13.40 -30.30 8.03
N LEU A 126 -13.34 -31.63 8.00
CA LEU A 126 -12.09 -32.37 7.88
C LEU A 126 -11.65 -32.38 6.40
N ASP A 127 -10.83 -31.41 6.00
CA ASP A 127 -10.25 -31.39 4.66
C ASP A 127 -9.08 -32.38 4.56
N TRP A 128 -9.39 -33.65 4.29
CA TRP A 128 -8.39 -34.70 4.03
C TRP A 128 -7.77 -34.62 2.62
N ILE A 129 -7.37 -33.44 2.16
CA ILE A 129 -6.68 -33.33 0.87
C ILE A 129 -5.20 -33.05 1.10
N GLU A 130 -4.42 -34.11 0.91
CA GLU A 130 -3.00 -34.12 0.60
C GLU A 130 -2.65 -33.03 -0.44
N ARG A 131 -2.27 -31.84 0.02
CA ARG A 131 -1.49 -30.89 -0.76
C ARG A 131 -0.38 -30.29 0.09
N GLY A 132 0.76 -30.99 0.10
CA GLY A 132 2.06 -30.35 0.30
C GLY A 132 2.41 -29.86 1.72
N GLY A 133 1.81 -30.41 2.77
CA GLY A 133 2.31 -30.24 4.14
C GLY A 133 1.93 -28.94 4.86
N ILE A 134 1.01 -28.14 4.30
CA ILE A 134 0.39 -27.03 5.03
C ILE A 134 -0.91 -27.56 5.63
N LEU A 135 -0.94 -27.75 6.95
CA LEU A 135 -2.18 -28.00 7.68
C LEU A 135 -3.08 -26.77 7.47
N ALA A 136 -4.15 -26.92 6.71
CA ALA A 136 -5.17 -25.88 6.61
C ALA A 136 -5.81 -25.71 7.99
N GLN A 137 -6.04 -24.46 8.39
CA GLN A 137 -6.72 -24.18 9.64
C GLN A 137 -8.13 -24.79 9.57
N PRO A 138 -8.57 -25.55 10.59
CA PRO A 138 -9.88 -26.16 10.55
C PRO A 138 -11.00 -25.11 10.47
N VAL A 139 -11.85 -25.23 9.45
CA VAL A 139 -12.96 -24.30 9.17
C VAL A 139 -14.26 -24.93 9.65
N LEU A 140 -15.03 -24.19 10.44
CA LEU A 140 -16.40 -24.58 10.82
C LEU A 140 -17.35 -24.31 9.66
N GLU A 141 -18.06 -25.32 9.21
CA GLU A 141 -19.13 -25.20 8.22
C GLU A 141 -20.49 -25.23 8.89
N GLN A 142 -21.38 -24.34 8.44
CA GLN A 142 -22.74 -24.28 8.95
C GLN A 142 -23.58 -25.41 8.36
N LEU A 143 -24.11 -26.28 9.23
CA LEU A 143 -25.01 -27.37 8.87
C LEU A 143 -26.48 -26.94 8.94
N SER A 144 -26.83 -26.09 9.90
CA SER A 144 -28.21 -25.60 10.07
C SER A 144 -28.27 -24.23 10.74
N GLY A 145 -29.45 -23.63 10.73
CA GLY A 145 -29.72 -22.32 11.33
C GLY A 145 -29.88 -21.21 10.28
N SER A 146 -30.77 -20.27 10.52
CA SER A 146 -30.95 -19.08 9.69
C SER A 146 -31.17 -17.83 10.51
N VAL A 147 -30.48 -16.75 10.15
CA VAL A 147 -30.68 -15.45 10.80
C VAL A 147 -31.90 -14.69 10.25
N ARG A 148 -32.49 -15.16 9.14
CA ARG A 148 -33.61 -14.49 8.45
C ARG A 148 -34.83 -14.23 9.34
N PRO A 149 -35.26 -15.15 10.22
CA PRO A 149 -36.44 -14.92 11.06
C PRO A 149 -36.33 -13.71 12.00
N PHE A 150 -35.12 -13.24 12.28
CA PHE A 150 -34.87 -12.12 13.19
C PHE A 150 -34.85 -10.75 12.48
N ILE A 151 -35.01 -10.72 11.16
CA ILE A 151 -34.87 -9.51 10.35
C ILE A 151 -36.22 -9.11 9.78
N PRO A 152 -36.71 -7.89 10.07
CA PRO A 152 -37.94 -7.40 9.46
C PRO A 152 -37.82 -7.34 7.93
N GLN A 153 -38.81 -7.88 7.22
CA GLN A 153 -38.81 -7.91 5.75
C GLN A 153 -38.86 -6.50 5.14
N ASP A 154 -39.50 -5.56 5.83
CA ASP A 154 -39.68 -4.18 5.37
C ASP A 154 -38.50 -3.25 5.72
N TYR A 155 -37.42 -3.79 6.31
CA TYR A 155 -36.26 -2.98 6.64
C TYR A 155 -35.42 -2.69 5.40
N ALA A 156 -35.18 -1.41 5.11
CA ALA A 156 -34.47 -0.95 3.91
C ALA A 156 -33.03 -1.53 3.79
N HIS A 157 -32.39 -1.86 4.90
CA HIS A 157 -31.03 -2.44 4.95
C HIS A 157 -31.04 -3.90 5.40
N SER A 158 -32.11 -4.65 5.08
CA SER A 158 -32.29 -6.05 5.47
C SER A 158 -31.16 -6.96 5.00
N ASP A 159 -30.64 -6.77 3.78
CA ASP A 159 -29.52 -7.55 3.25
C ASP A 159 -28.21 -7.31 4.01
N GLU A 160 -27.91 -6.06 4.35
CA GLU A 160 -26.73 -5.72 5.13
C GLU A 160 -26.83 -6.29 6.55
N LEU A 161 -27.98 -6.11 7.21
CA LEU A 161 -28.21 -6.67 8.54
C LEU A 161 -28.13 -8.20 8.53
N ARG A 162 -28.62 -8.85 7.47
CA ARG A 162 -28.51 -10.31 7.30
C ARG A 162 -27.07 -10.77 7.15
N ALA A 163 -26.27 -10.07 6.35
CA ALA A 163 -24.86 -10.39 6.19
C ALA A 163 -24.13 -10.23 7.53
N ARG A 164 -24.35 -9.11 8.23
CA ARG A 164 -23.74 -8.84 9.53
C ARG A 164 -24.14 -9.83 10.61
N LEU A 165 -25.43 -10.18 10.69
CA LEU A 165 -25.90 -11.13 11.70
C LEU A 165 -25.39 -12.54 11.43
N THR A 166 -25.30 -12.95 10.16
CA THR A 166 -24.65 -14.22 9.77
C THR A 166 -23.19 -14.25 10.21
N ASP A 167 -22.45 -13.16 9.96
CA ASP A 167 -21.04 -13.04 10.35
C ASP A 167 -20.85 -13.02 11.87
N ALA A 168 -21.69 -12.29 12.60
CA ALA A 168 -21.66 -12.23 14.06
C ALA A 168 -21.96 -13.59 14.70
N VAL A 169 -22.97 -14.29 14.19
CA VAL A 169 -23.31 -15.66 14.61
C VAL A 169 -22.14 -16.61 14.33
N SER A 170 -21.52 -16.53 13.15
CA SER A 170 -20.36 -17.37 12.80
C SER A 170 -19.15 -17.08 13.69
N THR A 171 -18.88 -15.80 13.97
CA THR A 171 -17.81 -15.35 14.88
C THR A 171 -18.04 -15.84 16.31
N TYR A 172 -19.29 -15.79 16.78
CA TYR A 172 -19.68 -16.34 18.08
C TYR A 172 -19.46 -17.85 18.14
N THR A 173 -19.81 -18.59 17.09
CA THR A 173 -19.53 -20.04 16.98
C THR A 173 -18.03 -20.32 17.10
N THR A 174 -17.18 -19.59 16.38
CA THR A 174 -15.73 -19.73 16.50
C THR A 174 -15.24 -19.41 17.91
N ALA A 175 -15.75 -18.33 18.52
CA ALA A 175 -15.40 -17.97 19.89
C ALA A 175 -15.78 -19.05 20.92
N LEU A 176 -16.93 -19.72 20.76
CA LEU A 176 -17.34 -20.84 21.61
C LEU A 176 -16.39 -22.03 21.48
N ARG A 177 -16.01 -22.40 20.25
CA ARG A 177 -15.02 -23.46 20.00
C ARG A 177 -13.67 -23.11 20.64
N ASP A 178 -13.17 -21.92 20.35
CA ASP A 178 -11.84 -21.49 20.80
C ASP A 178 -11.79 -21.38 22.34
N ALA A 179 -12.84 -20.86 22.98
CA ALA A 179 -12.94 -20.84 24.43
C ALA A 179 -12.88 -22.25 25.03
N ARG A 180 -13.59 -23.22 24.43
CA ARG A 180 -13.54 -24.62 24.85
C ARG A 180 -12.15 -25.23 24.67
N LEU A 181 -11.49 -24.98 23.54
CA LEU A 181 -10.14 -25.47 23.25
C LEU A 181 -9.07 -24.91 24.20
N ASN A 182 -9.26 -23.68 24.65
CA ASN A 182 -8.31 -22.97 25.51
C ASN A 182 -8.64 -23.13 27.02
N ASP A 183 -9.60 -23.99 27.38
CA ASP A 183 -10.12 -24.13 28.75
C ASP A 183 -10.57 -22.78 29.38
N GLU A 184 -11.06 -21.87 28.54
CA GLU A 184 -11.64 -20.59 28.95
C GLU A 184 -13.13 -20.74 29.28
N SER A 185 -13.63 -19.86 30.14
CA SER A 185 -15.07 -19.79 30.41
C SER A 185 -15.82 -19.39 29.14
N LEU A 186 -16.86 -20.16 28.79
CA LEU A 186 -17.78 -19.75 27.72
C LEU A 186 -18.39 -18.37 28.04
N PRO A 187 -18.69 -17.55 27.02
CA PRO A 187 -19.33 -16.27 27.21
C PRO A 187 -20.60 -16.41 28.04
N GLU A 188 -20.73 -15.62 29.12
CA GLU A 188 -21.96 -15.61 29.93
C GLU A 188 -23.15 -15.22 29.04
N ILE A 189 -24.21 -16.04 29.12
CA ILE A 189 -25.53 -15.94 28.45
C ILE A 189 -25.62 -14.73 27.51
N ALA A 190 -25.18 -14.94 26.27
CA ALA A 190 -25.30 -13.94 25.23
C ALA A 190 -26.77 -13.80 24.79
N THR A 191 -27.16 -12.60 24.37
CA THR A 191 -28.45 -12.35 23.72
C THR A 191 -28.20 -11.97 22.27
N LEU A 192 -29.22 -12.09 21.41
CA LEU A 192 -29.13 -11.69 20.01
C LEU A 192 -28.68 -10.22 19.85
N THR A 193 -29.15 -9.31 20.70
CA THR A 193 -28.69 -7.92 20.71
C THR A 193 -27.22 -7.77 21.10
N ALA A 194 -26.65 -8.69 21.89
CA ALA A 194 -25.25 -8.65 22.30
C ALA A 194 -24.31 -9.12 21.18
N LEU A 195 -24.81 -9.84 20.16
CA LEU A 195 -24.03 -10.22 18.99
C LEU A 195 -23.75 -9.03 18.04
N LEU A 196 -24.61 -8.02 18.05
CA LEU A 196 -24.50 -6.81 17.23
C LEU A 196 -24.74 -5.53 18.04
N PRO A 197 -23.89 -5.21 19.04
CA PRO A 197 -24.08 -4.03 19.85
C PRO A 197 -23.92 -2.73 19.02
N PRO A 198 -24.56 -1.62 19.41
CA PRO A 198 -24.43 -0.36 18.69
C PRO A 198 -23.04 0.25 18.88
N CYS A 199 -22.47 0.77 17.80
CA CYS A 199 -21.19 1.45 17.81
C CYS A 199 -21.32 2.84 18.44
N PRO A 200 -20.55 3.17 19.49
CA PRO A 200 -20.64 4.48 20.14
C PRO A 200 -20.12 5.63 19.27
N VAL A 201 -19.42 5.33 18.17
CA VAL A 201 -18.84 6.32 17.27
C VAL A 201 -19.81 6.68 16.15
N CYS A 202 -20.19 5.70 15.31
CA CYS A 202 -21.02 5.95 14.13
C CYS A 202 -22.48 5.52 14.28
N GLY A 203 -22.88 4.94 15.41
CA GLY A 203 -24.24 4.46 15.65
C GLY A 203 -24.62 3.15 14.95
N GLY A 204 -23.79 2.63 14.03
CA GLY A 204 -24.03 1.37 13.33
C GLY A 204 -23.77 0.13 14.18
N TRP A 205 -23.73 -1.06 13.59
CA TRP A 205 -23.46 -2.29 14.33
C TRP A 205 -21.96 -2.55 14.52
N MET A 206 -21.60 -3.02 15.72
CA MET A 206 -20.32 -3.67 16.02
C MET A 206 -20.48 -5.19 15.92
N ASP A 207 -19.36 -5.90 15.77
CA ASP A 207 -19.31 -7.34 15.98
C ASP A 207 -19.37 -7.70 17.47
N PHE A 208 -19.53 -9.00 17.76
CA PHE A 208 -19.52 -9.53 19.12
C PHE A 208 -18.21 -9.24 19.89
N LYS A 209 -17.10 -9.01 19.18
CA LYS A 209 -15.79 -8.69 19.76
C LYS A 209 -15.60 -7.17 19.99
N GLY A 210 -16.60 -6.34 19.67
CA GLY A 210 -16.58 -4.89 19.84
C GLY A 210 -15.95 -4.09 18.68
N HIS A 211 -15.69 -4.70 17.52
CA HIS A 211 -15.18 -4.00 16.35
C HIS A 211 -16.30 -3.50 15.44
N CYS A 212 -16.18 -2.25 14.97
CA CYS A 212 -17.09 -1.69 13.98
C CYS A 212 -16.43 -1.66 12.60
N ASN A 213 -16.90 -2.49 11.67
CA ASN A 213 -16.39 -2.54 10.29
C ASN A 213 -16.48 -1.19 9.58
N ALA A 214 -17.58 -0.45 9.74
CA ALA A 214 -17.72 0.87 9.11
C ALA A 214 -16.67 1.87 9.63
N CYS A 215 -16.42 1.88 10.95
CA CYS A 215 -15.36 2.73 11.52
C CYS A 215 -13.96 2.27 11.11
N ALA A 216 -13.73 0.95 10.99
CA ALA A 216 -12.47 0.39 10.55
C ALA A 216 -12.17 0.77 9.10
N THR A 217 -13.10 0.52 8.18
CA THR A 217 -12.98 0.90 6.76
C THR A 217 -12.71 2.40 6.60
N ARG A 218 -13.44 3.24 7.34
CA ARG A 218 -13.23 4.69 7.33
C ARG A 218 -11.83 5.08 7.80
N LYS A 219 -11.32 4.47 8.87
CA LYS A 219 -9.96 4.72 9.37
C LYS A 219 -8.88 4.28 8.37
N VAL A 220 -9.09 3.15 7.71
CA VAL A 220 -8.19 2.68 6.64
C VAL A 220 -8.18 3.69 5.49
N HIS A 221 -9.35 4.11 5.03
CA HIS A 221 -9.48 5.12 3.98
C HIS A 221 -8.86 6.47 4.37
N GLU A 222 -9.05 6.93 5.61
CA GLU A 222 -8.38 8.13 6.13
C GLU A 222 -6.85 7.98 6.09
N HIS A 223 -6.34 6.81 6.45
CA HIS A 223 -4.91 6.53 6.44
C HIS A 223 -4.33 6.52 5.03
N GLU A 224 -5.01 5.89 4.07
CA GLU A 224 -4.64 5.88 2.65
C GLU A 224 -4.56 7.30 2.09
N LEU A 225 -5.59 8.12 2.31
CA LEU A 225 -5.61 9.53 1.89
C LEU A 225 -4.51 10.35 2.56
N PHE A 226 -4.21 10.09 3.83
CA PHE A 226 -3.12 10.75 4.54
C PHE A 226 -1.75 10.40 3.93
N GLN A 227 -1.51 9.12 3.62
CA GLN A 227 -0.28 8.67 2.96
C GLN A 227 -0.13 9.30 1.58
N GLU A 228 -1.19 9.32 0.78
CA GLU A 228 -1.21 9.94 -0.54
C GLU A 228 -0.89 11.45 -0.44
N ARG A 229 -1.48 12.15 0.54
CA ARG A 229 -1.15 13.56 0.80
C ARG A 229 0.34 13.73 1.08
N GLN A 230 0.94 12.89 1.92
CA GLN A 230 2.38 12.98 2.21
C GLN A 230 3.23 12.72 0.96
N HIS A 231 2.84 11.74 0.14
CA HIS A 231 3.51 11.44 -1.12
C HIS A 231 3.48 12.64 -2.08
N LEU A 232 2.30 13.20 -2.34
CA LEU A 232 2.13 14.38 -3.22
C LEU A 232 2.88 15.62 -2.70
N MET A 233 2.87 15.85 -1.38
CA MET A 233 3.68 16.93 -0.78
C MET A 233 5.17 16.75 -1.06
N SER A 234 5.67 15.52 -0.92
CA SER A 234 7.07 15.18 -1.17
C SER A 234 7.42 15.34 -2.65
N GLU A 235 6.57 14.87 -3.56
CA GLU A 235 6.79 15.04 -5.00
C GLU A 235 6.83 16.53 -5.38
N ARG A 236 5.87 17.32 -4.89
CA ARG A 236 5.82 18.76 -5.16
C ARG A 236 7.07 19.47 -4.66
N ALA A 237 7.56 19.10 -3.47
CA ALA A 237 8.79 19.66 -2.92
C ALA A 237 10.02 19.26 -3.74
N ALA A 238 10.09 18.01 -4.21
CA ALA A 238 11.18 17.53 -5.07
C ALA A 238 11.22 18.27 -6.41
N GLU A 239 10.07 18.50 -7.05
CA GLU A 239 9.98 19.28 -8.29
C GLU A 239 10.44 20.73 -8.09
N ALA A 240 10.03 21.36 -6.98
CA ALA A 240 10.44 22.72 -6.65
C ALA A 240 11.95 22.81 -6.40
N GLU A 241 12.51 21.83 -5.68
CA GLU A 241 13.94 21.73 -5.39
C GLU A 241 14.76 21.48 -6.66
N GLU A 242 14.33 20.60 -7.56
CA GLU A 242 15.05 20.34 -8.81
C GLU A 242 15.06 21.57 -9.71
N ARG A 243 13.91 22.25 -9.87
CA ARG A 243 13.84 23.53 -10.59
C ARG A 243 14.81 24.55 -9.99
N HIS A 244 14.82 24.68 -8.67
CA HIS A 244 15.72 25.61 -7.97
C HIS A 244 17.19 25.26 -8.21
N ARG A 245 17.56 23.99 -8.05
CA ARG A 245 18.92 23.47 -8.26
C ARG A 245 19.43 23.75 -9.67
N LEU A 246 18.60 23.54 -10.70
CA LEU A 246 18.97 23.82 -12.09
C LEU A 246 19.18 25.32 -12.31
N ALA A 247 18.29 26.16 -11.80
CA ALA A 247 18.41 27.61 -11.87
C ALA A 247 19.67 28.13 -11.14
N GLU A 248 20.03 27.58 -9.98
CA GLU A 248 21.24 27.94 -9.23
C GLU A 248 22.54 27.54 -9.93
N ARG A 249 22.52 26.44 -10.69
CA ARG A 249 23.71 25.97 -11.44
C ARG A 249 24.02 26.80 -12.67
N LEU A 250 23.04 27.54 -13.21
CA LEU A 250 23.17 28.27 -14.47
C LEU A 250 24.38 29.22 -14.54
N PRO A 251 24.67 30.08 -13.54
CA PRO A 251 25.82 30.98 -13.60
C PRO A 251 27.16 30.24 -13.68
N LEU A 252 27.28 29.12 -12.96
CA LEU A 252 28.48 28.28 -12.99
C LEU A 252 28.63 27.56 -14.33
N ALA A 253 27.54 27.08 -14.92
CA ALA A 253 27.54 26.46 -16.24
C ALA A 253 27.97 27.46 -17.33
N ARG A 254 27.42 28.68 -17.31
CA ARG A 254 27.83 29.78 -18.22
C ARG A 254 29.32 30.11 -18.08
N LYS A 255 29.84 30.18 -16.85
CA LYS A 255 31.29 30.39 -16.62
C LYS A 255 32.14 29.27 -17.22
N ARG A 256 31.76 28.02 -16.98
CA ARG A 256 32.46 26.84 -17.51
C ARG A 256 32.44 26.78 -19.04
N MET A 257 31.34 27.20 -19.67
CA MET A 257 31.25 27.32 -21.12
C MET A 257 32.28 28.33 -21.65
N ALA A 258 32.36 29.52 -21.03
CA ALA A 258 33.32 30.55 -21.42
C ALA A 258 34.79 30.15 -21.17
N ASP A 259 35.06 29.34 -20.13
CA ASP A 259 36.39 28.73 -19.92
C ASP A 259 36.72 27.71 -21.03
N LEU A 260 35.74 26.87 -21.40
CA LEU A 260 35.91 25.83 -22.42
C LEU A 260 36.07 26.40 -23.83
N ASP A 261 35.32 27.43 -24.18
CA ASP A 261 35.45 28.12 -25.48
C ASP A 261 36.84 28.75 -25.63
N ARG A 262 37.44 29.24 -24.52
CA ARG A 262 38.83 29.70 -24.51
C ARG A 262 39.83 28.58 -24.73
N GLU A 263 39.60 27.41 -24.14
CA GLU A 263 40.47 26.23 -24.35
C GLU A 263 40.39 25.74 -25.79
N ILE A 264 39.18 25.65 -26.36
CA ILE A 264 38.98 25.24 -27.77
C ILE A 264 39.61 26.23 -28.74
N SER A 265 39.49 27.54 -28.46
CA SER A 265 40.08 28.59 -29.32
C SER A 265 41.61 28.68 -29.22
N GLY A 266 42.20 28.09 -28.18
CA GLY A 266 43.64 28.04 -27.95
C GLY A 266 44.32 26.76 -28.47
N LEU A 267 43.54 25.83 -29.04
CA LEU A 267 44.00 24.68 -29.82
C LEU A 267 44.12 25.08 -31.29
#